data_AF-E0RPP4-F1
#
_entry.id   AF-E0RPP4-F1
#
_cell.length_a   1.000
_cell.length_b   1.000
_cell.length_c   1.000
_cell.angle_alpha   90.00
_cell.angle_beta   90.00
_cell.angle_gamma   90.00
#
_symmetry.space_group_name_H-M   'P 1'
#
loop_
_entity.id
_entity.type
_entity.pdbx_description
1 polymer ?
#
loop_
_entity_poly.entity_id
_entity_poly.type
_entity_poly.pdbx_seq_one_letter_code
_entity_poly.pdbx_strand_id
1 'polypeptide(L)'
;MEAGVKRWWVVICWVGVVGGCGAPLVVMRVVLPEVPAGWGEWGMEWRLVWSGGEGGVVEGVRPGEVVEVVVERGMVWVWVLEGVVRGWEGVVRPAGGVVLWGEGREGVVSWEDGAACSLLYELQAGGFPLEEFNVRRFVEEVRVRLEDPWELDRERAREAIIGRDISVYDIACKEVFDVTLAFPPGIWRSGNPMRATEVLSGTCTVKLCSGIHHFLDEEAASLFCVYVDERGRAQGFLSPLD
;
A
#
# COMPACT_ATOMS: atom_id res chain seq x y z
N MET A 1 -0.78 3.92 -39.88
CA MET A 1 -1.39 3.25 -38.71
C MET A 1 -1.49 4.31 -37.63
N GLU A 2 -2.73 4.70 -37.35
CA GLU A 2 -3.11 5.90 -36.64
C GLU A 2 -2.79 5.82 -35.14
N ALA A 3 -2.19 6.87 -34.60
CA ALA A 3 -2.02 7.06 -33.16
C ALA A 3 -3.38 7.38 -32.54
N GLY A 4 -4.03 6.36 -31.98
CA GLY A 4 -5.28 6.51 -31.24
C GLY A 4 -5.05 7.25 -29.94
N VAL A 5 -5.41 8.54 -29.91
CA VAL A 5 -5.54 9.33 -28.69
C VAL A 5 -6.68 8.72 -27.87
N LYS A 6 -6.34 7.94 -26.83
CA LYS A 6 -7.32 7.44 -25.86
C LYS A 6 -7.80 8.62 -25.01
N ARG A 7 -9.05 9.02 -25.20
CA ARG A 7 -9.77 9.94 -24.30
C ARG A 7 -10.00 9.22 -22.98
N TRP A 8 -9.38 9.70 -21.91
CA TRP A 8 -9.70 9.32 -20.54
C TRP A 8 -10.98 10.04 -20.11
N TRP A 9 -11.99 9.28 -19.73
CA TRP A 9 -13.16 9.82 -19.04
C TRP A 9 -12.79 9.96 -17.58
N VAL A 10 -12.42 11.17 -17.16
CA VAL A 10 -12.39 11.51 -15.74
C VAL A 10 -13.85 11.56 -15.29
N VAL A 11 -14.29 10.56 -14.51
CA VAL A 11 -15.55 10.65 -13.79
C VAL A 11 -15.31 11.60 -12.62
N ILE A 12 -15.53 12.90 -12.86
CA ILE A 12 -15.59 13.89 -11.80
C ILE A 12 -16.95 13.69 -11.12
N CYS A 13 -16.98 13.01 -9.97
CA CYS A 13 -18.13 13.06 -9.08
C CYS A 13 -18.30 14.50 -8.58
N TRP A 14 -19.26 15.23 -9.16
CA TRP A 14 -19.67 16.55 -8.70
C TRP A 14 -20.49 16.38 -7.41
N VAL A 15 -19.86 16.57 -6.25
CA VAL A 15 -20.57 16.71 -4.98
C VAL A 15 -20.86 18.19 -4.75
N GLY A 16 -22.11 18.50 -4.42
CA GLY A 16 -22.66 19.85 -4.41
C GLY A 16 -21.96 20.79 -3.42
N VAL A 17 -21.55 21.96 -3.93
CA VAL A 17 -21.02 23.07 -3.13
C VAL A 17 -22.16 23.66 -2.29
N VAL A 18 -22.21 23.32 -1.00
CA VAL A 18 -22.88 24.13 0.02
C VAL A 18 -21.83 25.07 0.60
N GLY A 19 -22.08 26.38 0.51
CA GLY A 19 -21.11 27.43 0.81
C GLY A 19 -20.51 27.36 2.22
N GLY A 20 -19.26 26.90 2.29
CA GLY A 20 -18.30 27.25 3.32
C GLY A 20 -17.13 27.99 2.65
N CYS A 21 -16.40 28.82 3.39
CA CYS A 21 -15.09 29.32 2.94
C CYS A 21 -14.12 28.13 2.84
N GLY A 22 -14.23 27.35 1.77
CA GLY A 22 -13.37 26.20 1.50
C GLY A 22 -11.96 26.67 1.19
N ALA A 23 -10.98 25.89 1.64
CA ALA A 23 -9.60 26.10 1.22
C ALA A 23 -9.50 26.04 -0.31
N PRO A 24 -8.64 26.84 -0.95
CA PRO A 24 -8.58 26.88 -2.41
C PRO A 24 -8.17 25.53 -2.98
N LEU A 25 -8.86 25.08 -4.03
CA LEU A 25 -8.52 23.84 -4.72
C LEU A 25 -7.24 24.00 -5.55
N VAL A 26 -6.43 22.95 -5.59
CA VAL A 26 -5.21 22.86 -6.41
C VAL A 26 -5.16 21.54 -7.16
N VAL A 27 -4.59 21.56 -8.36
CA VAL A 27 -4.23 20.34 -9.09
C VAL A 27 -2.92 19.81 -8.51
N MET A 28 -2.94 18.59 -8.01
CA MET A 28 -1.82 17.81 -7.53
C MET A 28 -1.43 16.77 -8.59
N ARG A 29 -0.14 16.68 -8.90
CA ARG A 29 0.43 15.65 -9.77
C ARG A 29 0.99 14.54 -8.88
N VAL A 30 0.46 13.33 -8.99
CA VAL A 30 0.89 12.18 -8.18
C VAL A 30 1.65 11.22 -9.08
N VAL A 31 2.95 11.06 -8.82
CA VAL A 31 3.82 10.15 -9.56
C VAL A 31 3.73 8.76 -8.93
N LEU A 32 3.30 7.77 -9.72
CA LEU A 32 3.16 6.39 -9.28
C LEU A 32 4.46 5.61 -9.53
N PRO A 33 4.82 4.65 -8.66
CA PRO A 33 6.02 3.84 -8.84
C PRO A 33 5.80 2.84 -9.99
N GLU A 34 6.89 2.37 -10.59
CA GLU A 34 6.87 1.25 -11.54
C GLU A 34 6.41 -0.05 -10.86
N VAL A 35 5.90 -1.01 -11.64
CA VAL A 35 5.58 -2.35 -11.13
C VAL A 35 6.85 -3.01 -10.56
N PRO A 36 6.83 -3.60 -9.35
CA PRO A 36 7.94 -4.38 -8.84
C PRO A 36 8.29 -5.51 -9.81
N ALA A 37 9.58 -5.69 -10.10
CA ALA A 37 10.03 -6.68 -11.08
C ALA A 37 9.53 -8.12 -10.79
N GLY A 38 9.30 -8.44 -9.51
CA GLY A 38 8.82 -9.76 -9.08
C GLY A 38 7.31 -10.00 -9.29
N TRP A 39 6.52 -9.01 -9.70
CA TRP A 39 5.07 -9.14 -9.86
C TRP A 39 4.60 -9.41 -11.29
N GLY A 40 5.49 -9.44 -12.28
CA GLY A 40 5.11 -9.76 -13.65
C GLY A 40 3.94 -8.94 -14.20
N GLU A 41 3.16 -9.53 -15.11
CA GLU A 41 1.94 -8.95 -15.68
C GLU A 41 0.69 -9.52 -14.99
N TRP A 42 0.70 -9.63 -13.66
CA TRP A 42 -0.52 -10.05 -12.95
C TRP A 42 -1.67 -9.15 -13.41
N GLY A 43 -2.80 -9.78 -13.74
CA GLY A 43 -4.03 -9.09 -14.13
C GLY A 43 -4.62 -8.31 -12.95
N MET A 44 -3.92 -7.26 -12.54
CA MET A 44 -4.26 -6.39 -11.44
C MET A 44 -5.02 -5.18 -11.96
N GLU A 45 -6.07 -4.84 -11.24
CA GLU A 45 -6.72 -3.55 -11.34
C GLU A 45 -6.09 -2.64 -10.29
N TRP A 46 -5.67 -1.45 -10.70
CA TRP A 46 -5.04 -0.51 -9.78
C TRP A 46 -5.98 0.66 -9.48
N ARG A 47 -5.94 1.10 -8.22
CA ARG A 47 -6.61 2.33 -7.79
C ARG A 47 -5.70 3.16 -6.92
N LEU A 48 -5.76 4.47 -7.12
CA LEU A 48 -5.11 5.45 -6.25
C LEU A 48 -6.15 5.99 -5.30
N VAL A 49 -5.98 5.76 -4.00
CA VAL A 49 -6.82 6.32 -2.93
C VAL A 49 -6.05 7.35 -2.12
N TRP A 50 -6.75 8.32 -1.53
CA TRP A 50 -6.13 9.27 -0.62
C TRP A 50 -7.04 9.74 0.50
N SER A 51 -6.41 10.18 1.59
CA SER A 51 -7.06 10.80 2.74
C SER A 51 -6.56 12.24 2.95
N GLY A 52 -7.40 13.06 3.57
CA GLY A 52 -7.27 14.52 3.69
C GLY A 52 -8.50 15.20 3.09
N GLY A 53 -9.02 16.28 3.71
CA GLY A 53 -10.29 16.89 3.28
C GLY A 53 -11.42 15.84 3.13
N GLU A 54 -12.05 15.77 1.95
CA GLU A 54 -13.07 14.75 1.61
C GLU A 54 -12.49 13.38 1.20
N GLY A 55 -11.17 13.27 1.00
CA GLY A 55 -10.52 12.09 0.42
C GLY A 55 -10.91 11.84 -1.03
N GLY A 56 -10.56 10.67 -1.57
CA GLY A 56 -11.04 10.25 -2.88
C GLY A 56 -10.36 9.02 -3.44
N VAL A 57 -10.80 8.64 -4.64
CA VAL A 57 -10.32 7.47 -5.38
C VAL A 57 -10.26 7.76 -6.88
N VAL A 58 -9.22 7.25 -7.54
CA VAL A 58 -9.14 7.13 -9.01
C VAL A 58 -8.89 5.66 -9.34
N GLU A 59 -9.87 5.06 -10.04
CA GLU A 59 -9.82 3.68 -10.52
C GLU A 59 -9.12 3.58 -11.89
N GLY A 60 -8.55 2.42 -12.20
CA GLY A 60 -7.97 2.14 -13.51
C GLY A 60 -6.65 2.86 -13.78
N VAL A 61 -5.95 3.27 -12.73
CA VAL A 61 -4.60 3.84 -12.81
C VAL A 61 -3.57 2.78 -13.22
N ARG A 62 -2.35 3.18 -13.51
CA ARG A 62 -1.24 2.29 -13.87
C ARG A 62 0.04 2.69 -13.12
N PRO A 63 0.74 1.72 -12.51
CA PRO A 63 2.11 1.93 -12.05
C PRO A 63 2.98 2.58 -13.14
N GLY A 64 3.86 3.50 -12.75
CA GLY A 64 4.72 4.30 -13.64
C GLY A 64 4.06 5.54 -14.26
N GLU A 65 2.75 5.75 -14.08
CA GLU A 65 2.08 6.93 -14.61
C GLU A 65 2.10 8.14 -13.67
N VAL A 66 1.68 9.30 -14.19
CA VAL A 66 1.41 10.50 -13.39
C VAL A 66 -0.08 10.80 -13.43
N VAL A 67 -0.72 10.81 -12.26
CA VAL A 67 -2.14 11.09 -12.10
C VAL A 67 -2.34 12.53 -11.65
N GLU A 68 -3.25 13.26 -12.28
CA GLU A 68 -3.63 14.61 -11.85
C GLU A 68 -4.96 14.57 -11.08
N VAL A 69 -4.96 15.09 -9.87
CA VAL A 69 -6.11 15.09 -8.96
C VAL A 69 -6.33 16.48 -8.37
N VAL A 70 -7.58 16.84 -8.15
CA VAL A 70 -7.95 18.13 -7.55
C VAL A 70 -8.17 17.93 -6.06
N VAL A 71 -7.40 18.64 -5.24
CA VAL A 71 -7.44 18.52 -3.78
C VAL A 71 -7.50 19.90 -3.11
N GLU A 72 -7.91 19.92 -1.85
CA GLU A 72 -7.87 21.15 -1.06
C GLU A 72 -6.43 21.55 -0.72
N ARG A 73 -6.10 22.83 -0.84
CA ARG A 73 -4.79 23.32 -0.43
C ARG A 73 -4.70 23.38 1.09
N GLY A 74 -3.52 23.05 1.62
CA GLY A 74 -3.23 23.26 3.02
C GLY A 74 -3.81 22.17 3.93
N MET A 75 -3.80 20.93 3.44
CA MET A 75 -4.03 19.71 4.24
C MET A 75 -2.78 18.83 4.16
N VAL A 76 -2.71 17.82 5.04
CA VAL A 76 -1.80 16.68 4.86
C VAL A 76 -2.52 15.61 4.03
N TRP A 77 -1.94 15.29 2.88
CA TRP A 77 -2.47 14.30 1.95
C TRP A 77 -1.67 13.01 2.06
N VAL A 78 -2.36 11.90 2.33
CA VAL A 78 -1.76 10.55 2.31
C VAL A 78 -2.31 9.81 1.10
N TRP A 79 -1.42 9.33 0.25
CA TRP A 79 -1.69 8.63 -1.00
C TRP A 79 -1.37 7.15 -0.84
N VAL A 80 -2.25 6.29 -1.32
CA VAL A 80 -2.06 4.84 -1.32
C VAL A 80 -2.42 4.29 -2.70
N LEU A 81 -1.49 3.59 -3.35
CA LEU A 81 -1.73 2.88 -4.60
C LEU A 81 -2.03 1.41 -4.26
N GLU A 82 -3.27 1.00 -4.45
CA GLU A 82 -3.76 -0.33 -4.16
C GLU A 82 -3.88 -1.15 -5.45
N GLY A 83 -3.47 -2.42 -5.39
CA GLY A 83 -3.73 -3.39 -6.44
C GLY A 83 -4.79 -4.39 -6.00
N VAL A 84 -5.76 -4.64 -6.88
CA VAL A 84 -6.81 -5.63 -6.71
C VAL A 84 -6.53 -6.75 -7.71
N VAL A 85 -6.33 -7.96 -7.19
CA VAL A 85 -6.06 -9.13 -8.03
C VAL A 85 -7.36 -9.91 -8.21
N ARG A 86 -7.97 -9.82 -9.40
CA ARG A 86 -9.21 -10.56 -9.73
C ARG A 86 -10.31 -10.41 -8.66
N GLY A 87 -10.55 -9.18 -8.21
CA GLY A 87 -11.54 -8.88 -7.16
C GLY A 87 -11.08 -9.10 -5.72
N TRP A 88 -9.86 -9.59 -5.49
CA TRP A 88 -9.28 -9.73 -4.15
C TRP A 88 -8.49 -8.48 -3.75
N GLU A 89 -9.01 -7.76 -2.76
CA GLU A 89 -8.34 -6.61 -2.15
C GLU A 89 -7.32 -7.04 -1.09
N GLY A 90 -6.24 -6.26 -0.91
CA GLY A 90 -5.25 -6.49 0.14
C GLY A 90 -4.31 -7.68 -0.09
N VAL A 91 -4.37 -8.30 -1.27
CA VAL A 91 -3.48 -9.39 -1.68
C VAL A 91 -2.06 -8.87 -1.90
N VAL A 92 -1.94 -7.80 -2.67
CA VAL A 92 -0.68 -7.07 -2.85
C VAL A 92 -0.57 -5.95 -1.84
N ARG A 93 0.64 -5.75 -1.34
CA ARG A 93 0.92 -4.65 -0.43
C ARG A 93 0.98 -3.34 -1.23
N PRO A 94 0.25 -2.29 -0.83
CA PRO A 94 0.17 -1.06 -1.60
C PRO A 94 1.49 -0.27 -1.63
N ALA A 95 1.59 0.71 -2.54
CA ALA A 95 2.59 1.76 -2.44
C ALA A 95 2.00 2.98 -1.72
N GLY A 96 2.86 3.85 -1.20
CA GLY A 96 2.47 4.99 -0.36
C GLY A 96 3.19 6.28 -0.69
N GLY A 97 2.56 7.42 -0.43
CA GLY A 97 3.21 8.73 -0.49
C GLY A 97 2.51 9.74 0.41
N VAL A 98 3.22 10.80 0.81
CA VAL A 98 2.67 11.89 1.62
C VAL A 98 3.03 13.24 1.04
N VAL A 99 2.09 14.18 1.10
CA VAL A 99 2.33 15.59 0.77
C VAL A 99 1.91 16.43 1.98
N LEU A 100 2.85 17.20 2.54
CA LEU A 100 2.57 18.01 3.72
C LEU A 100 1.96 19.37 3.37
N TRP A 101 1.47 20.03 4.40
CA TRP A 101 1.00 21.40 4.32
C TRP A 101 2.04 22.35 3.71
N GLY A 102 1.64 23.11 2.69
CA GLY A 102 2.49 24.12 2.06
C GLY A 102 3.53 23.58 1.09
N GLU A 103 3.59 22.26 0.90
CA GLU A 103 4.50 21.64 -0.06
C GLU A 103 3.96 21.72 -1.48
N GLY A 104 4.83 21.39 -2.44
CA GLY A 104 4.57 21.56 -3.87
C GLY A 104 3.31 20.86 -4.38
N ARG A 105 3.06 21.01 -5.67
CA ARG A 105 1.93 20.35 -6.35
C ARG A 105 2.29 18.97 -6.88
N GLU A 106 3.27 18.33 -6.27
CA GLU A 106 3.76 17.02 -6.69
C GLU A 106 3.86 16.09 -5.48
N GLY A 107 3.19 14.95 -5.55
CA GLY A 107 3.31 13.84 -4.61
C GLY A 107 4.00 12.67 -5.28
N VAL A 108 4.88 11.98 -4.56
CA VAL A 108 5.57 10.79 -5.05
C VAL A 108 5.13 9.60 -4.22
N VAL A 109 4.69 8.56 -4.90
CA VAL A 109 4.28 7.28 -4.30
C VAL A 109 5.41 6.26 -4.51
N SER A 110 5.74 5.49 -3.48
CA SER A 110 6.81 4.48 -3.50
C SER A 110 6.41 3.22 -2.74
N TRP A 111 6.96 2.06 -3.12
CA TRP A 111 6.68 0.79 -2.45
C TRP A 111 7.25 0.77 -1.02
N GLU A 112 8.38 1.44 -0.83
CA GLU A 112 9.09 1.59 0.43
C GLU A 112 8.29 2.39 1.47
N ASP A 113 7.48 3.35 1.03
CA ASP A 113 6.63 4.14 1.91
C ASP A 113 5.25 3.53 2.14
N GLY A 114 4.93 2.44 1.42
CA GLY A 114 3.61 1.80 1.43
C GLY A 114 3.14 1.45 2.83
N ALA A 115 3.97 0.76 3.62
CA ALA A 115 3.58 0.32 4.96
C ALA A 115 3.23 1.49 5.89
N ALA A 116 4.08 2.54 5.91
CA ALA A 116 3.86 3.73 6.73
C ALA A 116 2.62 4.51 6.27
N CYS A 117 2.49 4.76 4.96
CA CYS A 117 1.37 5.52 4.42
C CYS A 117 0.04 4.79 4.58
N SER A 118 -0.02 3.47 4.42
CA SER A 118 -1.26 2.73 4.69
C SER A 118 -1.68 2.83 6.15
N LEU A 119 -0.74 2.86 7.10
CA LEU A 119 -1.08 3.07 8.51
C LEU A 119 -1.59 4.51 8.75
N LEU A 120 -0.93 5.50 8.15
CA LEU A 120 -1.35 6.90 8.25
C LEU A 120 -2.72 7.15 7.61
N TYR A 121 -3.00 6.51 6.48
CA TYR A 121 -4.29 6.52 5.81
C TYR A 121 -5.39 5.97 6.72
N GLU A 122 -5.17 4.79 7.32
CA GLU A 122 -6.10 4.20 8.29
C GLU A 122 -6.34 5.11 9.51
N LEU A 123 -5.28 5.71 10.05
CA LEU A 123 -5.36 6.63 11.19
C LEU A 123 -6.18 7.88 10.84
N GLN A 124 -5.91 8.50 9.69
CA GLN A 124 -6.61 9.70 9.24
C GLN A 124 -8.08 9.40 8.91
N ALA A 125 -8.35 8.26 8.25
CA ALA A 125 -9.72 7.76 8.03
C ALA A 125 -10.45 7.48 9.36
N GLY A 126 -9.72 7.09 10.40
CA GLY A 126 -10.20 6.98 11.78
C GLY A 126 -10.34 8.30 12.55
N GLY A 127 -10.07 9.45 11.92
CA GLY A 127 -10.20 10.78 12.51
C GLY A 127 -8.97 11.27 13.29
N PHE A 128 -7.82 10.61 13.17
CA PHE A 128 -6.59 11.09 13.79
C PHE A 128 -6.04 12.33 13.05
N PRO A 129 -5.70 13.43 13.76
CA PRO A 129 -5.26 14.68 13.14
C PRO A 129 -3.77 14.59 12.74
N LEU A 130 -3.50 14.23 11.48
CA LEU A 130 -2.13 14.10 10.96
C LEU A 130 -1.37 15.44 10.93
N GLU A 131 -2.06 16.57 10.98
CA GLU A 131 -1.46 17.92 11.05
C GLU A 131 -0.67 18.14 12.35
N GLU A 132 -1.02 17.41 13.41
CA GLU A 132 -0.33 17.47 14.71
C GLU A 132 0.80 16.43 14.81
N PHE A 133 1.00 15.63 13.77
CA PHE A 133 1.95 14.53 13.75
C PHE A 133 3.09 14.78 12.76
N ASN A 134 4.31 14.36 13.14
CA ASN A 134 5.45 14.48 12.22
C ASN A 134 5.45 13.32 11.21
N VAL A 135 4.51 13.41 10.27
CA VAL A 135 4.25 12.41 9.22
C VAL A 135 5.51 12.09 8.43
N ARG A 136 6.25 13.11 7.97
CA ARG A 136 7.48 12.93 7.20
C ARG A 136 8.51 12.13 7.97
N ARG A 137 8.80 12.52 9.21
CA ARG A 137 9.77 11.81 10.03
C ARG A 137 9.34 10.37 10.26
N PHE A 138 8.06 10.12 10.51
CA PHE A 138 7.59 8.74 10.69
C PHE A 138 7.83 7.88 9.44
N VAL A 139 7.44 8.37 8.25
CA VAL A 139 7.67 7.65 6.98
C VAL A 139 9.17 7.40 6.74
N GLU A 140 10.00 8.43 6.94
CA GLU A 140 11.45 8.32 6.79
C GLU A 140 12.06 7.30 7.77
N GLU A 141 11.64 7.32 9.05
CA GLU A 141 12.16 6.40 10.06
C GLU A 141 11.72 4.96 9.78
N VAL A 142 10.49 4.71 9.31
CA VAL A 142 10.06 3.37 8.87
C VAL A 142 10.94 2.87 7.72
N ARG A 143 11.14 3.71 6.69
CA ARG A 143 11.97 3.37 5.52
C ARG A 143 13.44 3.08 5.89
N VAL A 144 14.02 3.86 6.80
CA VAL A 144 15.45 3.76 7.14
C VAL A 144 15.73 2.65 8.15
N ARG A 145 14.80 2.39 9.08
CA ARG A 145 15.04 1.44 10.17
C ARG A 145 14.70 0.00 9.83
N LEU A 146 13.77 -0.22 8.90
CA LEU A 146 13.31 -1.55 8.53
C LEU A 146 13.88 -1.94 7.17
N GLU A 147 14.44 -3.15 7.07
CA GLU A 147 14.87 -3.70 5.79
C GLU A 147 13.67 -3.95 4.86
N ASP A 148 12.57 -4.47 5.43
CA ASP A 148 11.28 -4.64 4.78
C ASP A 148 10.22 -3.84 5.55
N PRO A 149 9.77 -2.66 5.05
CA PRO A 149 8.77 -1.84 5.71
C PRO A 149 7.47 -2.57 6.04
N TRP A 150 7.12 -3.62 5.28
CA TRP A 150 5.91 -4.41 5.50
C TRP A 150 5.98 -5.36 6.69
N GLU A 151 7.17 -5.51 7.30
CA GLU A 151 7.34 -6.21 8.57
C GLU A 151 7.10 -5.32 9.79
N LEU A 152 6.80 -4.03 9.60
CA LEU A 152 6.44 -3.10 10.68
C LEU A 152 5.38 -3.72 11.60
N ASP A 153 5.63 -3.67 12.90
CA ASP A 153 4.61 -3.92 13.91
C ASP A 153 3.59 -2.78 13.92
N ARG A 154 2.63 -2.88 13.00
CA ARG A 154 1.61 -1.86 12.75
C ARG A 154 0.75 -1.58 13.99
N GLU A 155 0.47 -2.58 14.81
CA GLU A 155 -0.36 -2.42 16.00
C GLU A 155 0.38 -1.60 17.04
N ARG A 156 1.62 -1.99 17.36
CA ARG A 156 2.48 -1.21 18.26
C ARG A 156 2.70 0.23 17.79
N ALA A 157 3.03 0.41 16.51
CA ALA A 157 3.21 1.75 15.96
C ALA A 157 1.92 2.58 16.02
N ARG A 158 0.76 1.96 15.70
CA ARG A 158 -0.55 2.61 15.78
C ARG A 158 -0.86 3.07 17.20
N GLU A 159 -0.72 2.18 18.18
CA GLU A 159 -0.98 2.49 19.59
C GLU A 159 -0.11 3.65 20.08
N ALA A 160 1.18 3.64 19.76
CA ALA A 160 2.11 4.70 20.15
C ALA A 160 1.82 6.06 19.45
N ILE A 161 1.35 6.04 18.19
CA ILE A 161 0.92 7.26 17.49
C ILE A 161 -0.33 7.84 18.16
N ILE A 162 -1.33 6.99 18.44
CA ILE A 162 -2.58 7.40 19.11
C ILE A 162 -2.29 7.92 20.53
N GLY A 163 -1.37 7.26 21.25
CA GLY A 163 -0.88 7.66 22.57
C GLY A 163 -0.08 8.96 22.59
N ARG A 164 0.34 9.46 21.41
CA ARG A 164 1.22 10.62 21.22
C ARG A 164 2.57 10.49 21.93
N ASP A 165 3.00 9.26 22.16
CA ASP A 165 4.25 8.90 22.84
C ASP A 165 5.18 8.08 21.95
N ILE A 166 4.90 8.00 20.64
CA ILE A 166 5.74 7.30 19.68
C ILE A 166 7.19 7.74 19.76
N SER A 167 8.04 6.74 19.94
CA SER A 167 9.48 6.84 19.87
C SER A 167 10.01 6.04 18.68
N VAL A 168 11.30 6.23 18.40
CA VAL A 168 12.00 5.41 17.40
C VAL A 168 12.05 3.93 17.75
N TYR A 169 11.78 3.55 19.01
CA TYR A 169 11.74 2.15 19.45
C TYR A 169 10.42 1.46 19.14
N ASP A 170 9.37 2.24 18.86
CA ASP A 170 8.04 1.72 18.50
C ASP A 170 7.94 1.45 16.99
N ILE A 171 8.92 1.92 16.23
CA ILE A 171 9.16 1.55 14.84
C ILE A 171 10.05 0.30 14.84
N ALA A 172 9.42 -0.86 14.98
CA ALA A 172 10.10 -2.15 15.06
C ALA A 172 9.49 -3.14 14.08
N CYS A 173 10.30 -4.08 13.58
CA CYS A 173 9.79 -5.26 12.89
C CYS A 173 9.07 -6.18 13.89
N LYS A 174 8.05 -6.87 13.39
CA LYS A 174 7.57 -8.09 14.02
C LYS A 174 8.67 -9.15 14.01
N GLU A 175 8.59 -10.09 14.94
CA GLU A 175 9.46 -11.26 14.93
C GLU A 175 9.27 -12.05 13.63
N VAL A 176 10.38 -12.44 13.00
CA VAL A 176 10.42 -13.20 11.75
C VAL A 176 10.82 -14.64 12.05
N PHE A 177 10.03 -15.57 11.53
CA PHE A 177 10.21 -17.01 11.73
C PHE A 177 10.66 -17.68 10.44
N ASP A 178 11.53 -18.69 10.57
CA ASP A 178 11.79 -19.64 9.49
C ASP A 178 10.63 -20.65 9.43
N VAL A 179 9.77 -20.49 8.44
CA VAL A 179 8.54 -21.26 8.27
C VAL A 179 8.73 -22.28 7.16
N THR A 180 8.65 -23.57 7.50
CA THR A 180 8.69 -24.67 6.53
C THR A 180 7.26 -25.10 6.15
N LEU A 181 6.91 -24.97 4.87
CA LEU A 181 5.59 -25.31 4.34
C LEU A 181 5.70 -26.09 3.04
N ALA A 182 4.68 -26.87 2.73
CA ALA A 182 4.51 -27.48 1.42
C ALA A 182 3.73 -26.52 0.51
N PHE A 183 4.42 -25.90 -0.43
CA PHE A 183 3.81 -25.11 -1.49
C PHE A 183 3.23 -26.05 -2.55
N PRO A 184 2.00 -25.79 -3.06
CA PRO A 184 1.45 -26.57 -4.16
C PRO A 184 2.33 -26.47 -5.43
N PRO A 185 2.15 -27.37 -6.41
CA PRO A 185 2.75 -27.24 -7.74
C PRO A 185 2.47 -25.85 -8.33
N GLY A 186 3.50 -25.14 -8.78
CA GLY A 186 3.38 -23.75 -9.23
C GLY A 186 4.64 -22.90 -9.03
N ILE A 187 4.59 -21.68 -9.55
CA ILE A 187 5.57 -20.62 -9.30
C ILE A 187 4.90 -19.57 -8.42
N TRP A 188 5.25 -19.54 -7.14
CA TRP A 188 4.59 -18.71 -6.15
C TRP A 188 5.39 -17.45 -5.88
N ARG A 189 4.79 -16.28 -6.12
CA ARG A 189 5.42 -14.97 -5.90
C ARG A 189 4.76 -14.24 -4.75
N SER A 190 5.55 -13.57 -3.92
CA SER A 190 5.02 -12.84 -2.77
C SER A 190 4.22 -11.61 -3.19
N GLY A 191 3.08 -11.38 -2.53
CA GLY A 191 2.34 -10.11 -2.62
C GLY A 191 3.04 -8.93 -1.93
N ASN A 192 4.25 -9.11 -1.39
CA ASN A 192 5.08 -8.02 -0.85
C ASN A 192 6.07 -7.52 -1.93
N PRO A 193 6.04 -6.23 -2.33
CA PRO A 193 6.87 -5.69 -3.40
C PRO A 193 8.37 -5.71 -3.06
N MET A 194 8.70 -5.74 -1.77
CA MET A 194 10.08 -5.75 -1.27
C MET A 194 10.69 -7.15 -1.26
N ARG A 195 9.89 -8.19 -1.52
CA ARG A 195 10.33 -9.58 -1.51
C ARG A 195 10.38 -10.13 -2.93
N ALA A 196 11.58 -10.25 -3.46
CA ALA A 196 11.83 -10.82 -4.79
C ALA A 196 11.69 -12.35 -4.86
N THR A 197 11.29 -13.03 -3.77
CA THR A 197 11.36 -14.49 -3.69
C THR A 197 10.24 -15.16 -4.50
N GLU A 198 10.62 -15.78 -5.61
CA GLU A 198 9.86 -16.87 -6.21
C GLU A 198 10.07 -18.13 -5.36
N VAL A 199 8.98 -18.69 -4.86
CA VAL A 199 8.97 -19.97 -4.16
C VAL A 199 8.52 -21.04 -5.15
N LEU A 200 9.44 -21.94 -5.47
CA LEU A 200 9.16 -23.08 -6.33
C LEU A 200 8.44 -24.16 -5.52
N SER A 201 7.44 -24.80 -6.13
CA SER A 201 6.65 -25.88 -5.53
C SER A 201 7.45 -26.90 -4.70
N GLY A 202 6.83 -27.43 -3.65
CA GLY A 202 7.44 -28.43 -2.76
C GLY A 202 7.60 -27.93 -1.33
N THR A 203 8.42 -28.62 -0.55
CA THR A 203 8.70 -28.19 0.83
C THR A 203 9.78 -27.11 0.83
N CYS A 204 9.39 -25.89 1.22
CA CYS A 204 10.26 -24.72 1.23
C CYS A 204 10.27 -24.08 2.60
N THR A 205 11.43 -23.54 2.98
CA THR A 205 11.55 -22.67 4.16
C THR A 205 11.55 -21.22 3.70
N VAL A 206 10.60 -20.44 4.21
CA VAL A 206 10.44 -19.01 3.92
C VAL A 206 10.48 -18.23 5.22
N LYS A 207 11.03 -17.01 5.17
CA LYS A 207 11.05 -16.10 6.32
C LYS A 207 9.77 -15.27 6.36
N LEU A 208 8.96 -15.46 7.41
CA LEU A 208 7.67 -14.78 7.55
C LEU A 208 7.49 -14.29 8.99
N CYS A 209 6.99 -13.07 9.14
CA CYS A 209 6.53 -12.58 10.44
C CYS A 209 5.11 -13.06 10.77
N SER A 210 4.61 -12.81 11.97
CA SER A 210 3.23 -13.15 12.33
C SER A 210 2.21 -12.34 11.49
N GLY A 211 1.16 -13.01 11.02
CA GLY A 211 0.11 -12.43 10.19
C GLY A 211 -0.26 -13.29 8.98
N ILE A 212 -0.95 -12.67 8.03
CA ILE A 212 -1.37 -13.30 6.76
C ILE A 212 -0.42 -12.83 5.65
N HIS A 213 0.10 -13.80 4.91
CA HIS A 213 0.99 -13.63 3.77
C HIS A 213 0.34 -14.22 2.53
N HIS A 214 0.43 -13.51 1.42
CA HIS A 214 -0.15 -13.93 0.15
C HIS A 214 0.96 -14.30 -0.81
N PHE A 215 0.79 -15.44 -1.46
CA PHE A 215 1.61 -15.89 -2.57
C PHE A 215 0.72 -16.15 -3.77
N LEU A 216 1.11 -15.63 -4.92
CA LEU A 216 0.33 -15.75 -6.15
C LEU A 216 1.06 -16.63 -7.16
N ASP A 217 0.29 -17.54 -7.76
CA ASP A 217 0.66 -18.21 -9.00
C ASP A 217 -0.20 -17.63 -10.13
N GLU A 218 0.46 -16.92 -11.02
CA GLU A 218 -0.16 -16.25 -12.16
C GLU A 218 -0.67 -17.24 -13.21
N GLU A 219 0.13 -18.27 -13.53
CA GLU A 219 -0.21 -19.28 -14.54
C GLU A 219 -1.40 -20.12 -14.09
N ALA A 220 -1.36 -20.54 -12.82
CA ALA A 220 -2.42 -21.34 -12.22
C ALA A 220 -3.61 -20.50 -11.74
N ALA A 221 -3.54 -19.17 -11.85
CA ALA A 221 -4.57 -18.27 -11.32
C ALA A 221 -4.96 -18.65 -9.89
N SER A 222 -3.98 -18.76 -9.00
CA SER A 222 -4.19 -19.29 -7.66
C SER A 222 -3.56 -18.40 -6.59
N LEU A 223 -4.22 -18.34 -5.43
CA LEU A 223 -3.75 -17.63 -4.26
C LEU A 223 -3.45 -18.63 -3.15
N PHE A 224 -2.21 -18.65 -2.69
CA PHE A 224 -1.79 -19.42 -1.52
C PHE A 224 -1.60 -18.46 -0.33
N CYS A 225 -2.50 -18.57 0.64
CA CYS A 225 -2.47 -17.78 1.86
C CYS A 225 -1.71 -18.55 2.93
N VAL A 226 -0.71 -17.92 3.54
CA VAL A 226 0.02 -18.46 4.67
C VAL A 226 -0.29 -17.62 5.90
N TYR A 227 -0.93 -18.22 6.89
CA TYR A 227 -1.09 -17.63 8.21
C TYR A 227 0.06 -18.08 9.11
N VAL A 228 0.70 -17.14 9.80
CA VAL A 228 1.75 -17.39 10.80
C VAL A 228 1.31 -16.78 12.12
N ASP A 229 1.29 -17.57 13.19
CA ASP A 229 0.96 -17.07 14.53
C ASP A 229 2.17 -16.44 15.25
N GLU A 230 1.94 -15.89 16.45
CA GLU A 230 2.99 -15.26 17.27
C GLU A 230 4.07 -16.24 17.77
N ARG A 231 3.88 -17.55 17.60
CA ARG A 231 4.85 -18.58 17.97
C ARG A 231 5.58 -19.15 16.75
N GLY A 232 5.39 -18.55 15.58
CA GLY A 232 5.96 -19.01 14.32
C GLY A 232 5.32 -20.28 13.76
N ARG A 233 4.16 -20.72 14.29
CA ARG A 233 3.44 -21.84 13.70
C ARG A 233 2.70 -21.34 12.48
N ALA A 234 2.84 -22.06 11.37
CA ALA A 234 2.28 -21.64 10.10
C ALA A 234 1.27 -22.65 9.54
N GLN A 235 0.27 -22.13 8.84
CA GLN A 235 -0.71 -22.91 8.10
C GLN A 235 -0.93 -22.29 6.72
N GLY A 236 -0.81 -23.11 5.68
CA GLY A 236 -1.08 -22.74 4.30
C GLY A 236 -2.49 -23.13 3.87
N PHE A 237 -3.14 -22.26 3.10
CA PHE A 237 -4.46 -22.44 2.53
C PHE A 237 -4.42 -22.07 1.06
N LEU A 238 -4.89 -22.97 0.19
CA LEU A 238 -5.02 -22.69 -1.23
C LEU A 238 -6.43 -22.17 -1.50
N SER A 239 -6.53 -20.96 -2.04
CA SER A 239 -7.77 -20.40 -2.57
C SER A 239 -7.67 -20.35 -4.10
N PRO A 240 -8.56 -21.04 -4.83
CA PRO A 240 -8.65 -20.84 -6.27
C PRO A 240 -9.09 -19.38 -6.57
N LEU A 241 -8.54 -18.78 -7.63
CA LEU A 241 -9.06 -17.51 -8.17
C LEU A 241 -10.12 -17.88 -9.22
N ASP A 242 -11.34 -18.17 -8.76
CA ASP A 242 -12.52 -18.34 -9.62
C ASP A 242 -12.97 -17.00 -10.23
#